data_AF-A0A9P6EB23-F1
#
_entry.id   AF-A0A9P6EB23-F1
#
_cell.length_a   1.000
_cell.length_b   1.000
_cell.length_c   1.000
_cell.angle_alpha   90.00
_cell.angle_beta   90.00
_cell.angle_gamma   90.00
#
_symmetry.space_group_name_H-M   'P 1'
#
loop_
_entity.id
_entity.type
_entity.pdbx_description
1 polymer ?
#
loop_
_entity_poly.entity_id
_entity_poly.type
_entity_poly.pdbx_seq_one_letter_code
_entity_poly.pdbx_strand_id
1 'polypeptide(L)'
;YVEMWYFTTEACRETALYERSTSDEAFTMSNVDGVMAWKSLNAHKASSKAVPDAALTWNQVSLAKNKFISCIIEKSWPNEHVESLVGLYTGLDSHSIREQEGGDQAVLQYHAEVLREWMDAVTSATGAEPFDISMINQARLQAI
;
A
#
# COMPACT_ATOMS: atom_id res chain seq x y z
N TYR A 1 5.18 5.96 3.89
CA TYR A 1 4.16 4.90 3.79
C TYR A 1 3.21 5.10 2.60
N VAL A 2 2.76 4.01 1.95
CA VAL A 2 1.72 4.00 0.88
C VAL A 2 0.61 3.05 1.33
N GLU A 3 -0.65 3.52 1.32
CA GLU A 3 -1.82 2.71 1.72
C GLU A 3 -2.01 1.50 0.80
N MET A 4 -2.36 0.35 1.38
CA MET A 4 -2.67 -0.90 0.69
C MET A 4 -3.84 -0.76 -0.28
N TRP A 5 -4.72 0.22 -0.05
CA TRP A 5 -5.86 0.52 -0.93
C TRP A 5 -5.43 0.67 -2.40
N TYR A 6 -4.28 1.29 -2.69
CA TYR A 6 -3.80 1.48 -4.07
C TYR A 6 -3.51 0.16 -4.81
N PHE A 7 -3.32 -0.93 -4.07
CA PHE A 7 -3.04 -2.26 -4.62
C PHE A 7 -4.30 -3.13 -4.68
N THR A 8 -5.45 -2.62 -4.23
CA THR A 8 -6.74 -3.32 -4.33
C THR A 8 -7.23 -3.40 -5.77
N THR A 9 -8.14 -4.34 -6.01
CA THR A 9 -8.77 -4.52 -7.33
C THR A 9 -9.62 -3.29 -7.69
N GLU A 10 -10.25 -2.69 -6.70
CA GLU A 10 -11.09 -1.51 -6.78
C GLU A 10 -10.29 -0.29 -7.24
N ALA A 11 -9.14 -0.04 -6.62
CA ALA A 11 -8.23 1.02 -7.04
C ALA A 11 -7.69 0.77 -8.46
N CYS A 12 -7.28 -0.47 -8.78
CA CYS A 12 -6.82 -0.81 -10.12
C CYS A 12 -7.90 -0.59 -11.19
N ARG A 13 -9.16 -0.91 -10.90
CA ARG A 13 -10.28 -0.69 -11.80
C ARG A 13 -10.57 0.80 -11.98
N GLU A 14 -10.47 1.59 -10.91
CA GLU A 14 -10.60 3.04 -10.99
C GLU A 14 -9.49 3.65 -11.86
N THR A 15 -8.23 3.29 -11.65
CA THR A 15 -7.11 3.77 -12.47
C THR A 15 -7.31 3.41 -13.93
N ALA A 16 -7.71 2.17 -14.24
CA ALA A 16 -7.98 1.76 -15.62
C ALA A 16 -9.15 2.52 -16.27
N LEU A 17 -10.17 2.93 -15.49
CA LEU A 17 -11.27 3.77 -15.98
C LEU A 17 -10.81 5.22 -16.19
N TYR A 18 -10.00 5.75 -15.27
CA TYR A 18 -9.42 7.09 -15.38
C TYR A 18 -8.50 7.18 -16.60
N GLU A 19 -7.59 6.23 -16.80
CA GLU A 19 -6.71 6.16 -17.97
C GLU A 19 -7.49 6.13 -19.29
N ARG A 20 -8.58 5.35 -19.36
CA ARG A 20 -9.48 5.33 -20.52
C ARG A 20 -10.21 6.65 -20.73
N SER A 21 -10.58 7.36 -19.67
CA SER A 21 -11.24 8.66 -19.73
C SER A 21 -10.27 9.81 -20.05
N THR A 22 -9.00 9.71 -19.64
CA THR A 22 -7.94 10.69 -19.95
C THR A 22 -7.23 10.43 -21.26
N SER A 23 -7.60 9.37 -21.98
CA SER A 23 -7.20 9.18 -23.38
C SER A 23 -7.73 10.31 -24.28
N ASP A 24 -8.68 11.11 -23.80
CA ASP A 24 -8.95 12.46 -24.31
C ASP A 24 -8.00 13.45 -23.60
N GLU A 25 -6.83 13.70 -24.18
CA GLU A 25 -5.80 14.57 -23.61
C GLU A 25 -6.31 16.02 -23.46
N ALA A 26 -6.70 16.41 -22.24
CA ALA A 26 -7.01 17.80 -21.92
C ALA A 26 -5.71 18.57 -21.63
N PHE A 27 -5.26 19.36 -22.61
CA PHE A 27 -4.14 20.30 -22.42
C PHE A 27 -4.64 21.68 -22.02
N THR A 28 -3.93 22.33 -21.09
CA THR A 28 -4.14 23.76 -20.81
C THR A 28 -3.03 24.58 -21.45
N MET A 29 -3.43 25.69 -22.07
CA MET A 29 -2.53 26.61 -22.74
C MET A 29 -2.12 27.69 -21.75
N SER A 30 -0.83 27.77 -21.45
CA SER A 30 -0.27 28.83 -20.58
C SER A 30 0.71 29.68 -21.39
N ASN A 31 0.59 31.00 -21.28
CA ASN A 31 1.55 31.94 -21.83
C ASN A 31 2.55 32.29 -20.72
N VAL A 32 3.78 31.80 -20.85
CA VAL A 32 4.90 32.18 -19.97
C VAL A 32 5.92 32.87 -20.87
N ASP A 33 6.19 34.15 -20.59
CA ASP A 33 7.22 34.94 -21.27
C ASP A 33 7.16 34.95 -22.81
N GLY A 34 5.93 34.99 -23.37
CA GLY A 34 5.73 35.05 -24.81
C GLY A 34 5.86 33.71 -25.53
N VAL A 35 6.12 32.62 -24.79
CA VAL A 35 6.09 31.26 -25.30
C VAL A 35 4.80 30.59 -24.86
N MET A 36 4.02 30.15 -25.85
CA MET A 36 2.81 29.36 -25.63
C MET A 36 3.21 27.93 -25.29
N ALA A 37 3.09 27.56 -24.02
CA ALA A 37 3.42 26.22 -23.53
C ALA A 37 2.14 25.44 -23.22
N TRP A 38 2.07 24.23 -23.76
CA TRP A 38 1.04 23.25 -23.43
C TRP A 38 1.45 22.52 -22.15
N LYS A 39 0.65 22.63 -21.09
CA LYS A 39 0.81 21.81 -19.89
C LYS A 39 -0.24 20.72 -19.91
N SER A 40 0.21 19.46 -19.90
CA SER A 40 -0.67 18.35 -19.56
C SER A 40 -1.18 18.57 -18.14
N LEU A 41 -2.50 18.46 -17.96
CA LEU A 41 -3.13 18.56 -16.65
C LEU A 41 -2.96 17.29 -15.80
N ASN A 42 -2.25 16.28 -16.29
CA ASN A 42 -2.06 15.00 -15.61
C ASN A 42 -1.05 15.12 -14.46
N ALA A 43 -1.39 15.93 -13.45
CA ALA A 43 -0.89 15.69 -12.12
C ALA A 43 -1.59 14.42 -11.60
N HIS A 44 -0.84 13.35 -11.37
CA HIS A 44 -1.34 12.17 -10.67
C HIS A 44 -1.73 12.57 -9.23
N LYS A 45 -2.95 13.08 -9.06
CA LYS A 45 -3.50 13.41 -7.76
C LYS A 45 -3.87 12.10 -7.07
N ALA A 46 -3.54 11.98 -5.79
CA ALA A 46 -4.01 10.87 -4.95
C ALA A 46 -5.53 10.71 -5.10
N SER A 47 -6.01 9.48 -5.34
CA SER A 47 -7.45 9.21 -5.46
C SER A 47 -8.16 9.67 -4.18
N SER A 48 -9.29 10.38 -4.34
CA SER A 48 -10.13 10.80 -3.21
C SER A 48 -10.86 9.62 -2.53
N LYS A 49 -10.70 8.41 -3.07
CA LYS A 49 -11.26 7.16 -2.53
C LYS A 49 -10.25 6.32 -1.76
N ALA A 50 -8.98 6.75 -1.71
CA ALA A 50 -8.00 6.08 -0.87
C ALA A 50 -8.47 6.10 0.59
N VAL A 51 -8.57 4.91 1.19
CA VAL A 51 -8.92 4.74 2.60
C VAL A 51 -7.72 4.20 3.37
N PRO A 52 -7.64 4.47 4.69
CA PRO A 52 -6.60 3.87 5.54
C PRO A 52 -6.69 2.34 5.53
N ASP A 53 -5.55 1.66 5.70
CA ASP A 53 -5.51 0.19 5.75
C ASP A 53 -6.48 -0.42 6.78
N ALA A 54 -6.65 0.22 7.94
CA ALA A 54 -7.58 -0.22 8.98
C ALA A 54 -9.07 -0.16 8.58
N ALA A 55 -9.41 0.53 7.47
CA ALA A 55 -10.76 0.60 6.93
C ALA A 55 -11.01 -0.41 5.80
N LEU A 56 -10.00 -1.21 5.42
CA LEU A 56 -10.15 -2.30 4.46
C LEU A 56 -10.78 -3.54 5.12
N THR A 57 -11.04 -4.56 4.32
CA THR A 57 -11.26 -5.92 4.84
C THR A 57 -9.97 -6.74 4.73
N TRP A 58 -9.81 -7.75 5.59
CA TRP A 58 -8.65 -8.64 5.46
C TRP A 58 -8.57 -9.31 4.09
N ASN A 59 -9.72 -9.67 3.50
CA ASN A 59 -9.76 -10.21 2.15
C ASN A 59 -9.20 -9.24 1.09
N GLN A 60 -9.52 -7.94 1.19
CA GLN A 60 -8.95 -6.92 0.30
C GLN A 60 -7.43 -6.81 0.48
N VAL A 61 -6.92 -6.80 1.72
CA VAL A 61 -5.48 -6.79 2.01
C VAL A 61 -4.79 -8.06 1.47
N SER A 62 -5.37 -9.23 1.71
CA SER A 62 -4.82 -10.52 1.27
C SER A 62 -4.78 -10.66 -0.27
N LEU A 63 -5.67 -9.98 -0.99
CA LEU A 63 -5.56 -9.89 -2.45
C LEU A 63 -4.54 -8.83 -2.89
N ALA A 64 -4.58 -7.65 -2.26
CA ALA A 64 -3.74 -6.50 -2.59
C ALA A 64 -2.24 -6.75 -2.36
N LYS A 65 -1.88 -7.56 -1.36
CA LYS A 65 -0.48 -7.87 -1.02
C LYS A 65 0.32 -8.41 -2.20
N ASN A 66 -0.30 -9.18 -3.10
CA ASN A 66 0.41 -9.76 -4.25
C ASN A 66 0.91 -8.65 -5.18
N LYS A 67 0.04 -7.67 -5.48
CA LYS A 67 0.38 -6.50 -6.28
C LYS A 67 1.40 -5.60 -5.55
N PHE A 68 1.25 -5.45 -4.24
CA PHE A 68 2.21 -4.71 -3.42
C PHE A 68 3.60 -5.33 -3.51
N ILE A 69 3.74 -6.64 -3.26
CA ILE A 69 5.03 -7.35 -3.34
C ILE A 69 5.61 -7.28 -4.75
N SER A 70 4.81 -7.49 -5.80
CA SER A 70 5.28 -7.34 -7.19
C SER A 70 5.87 -5.94 -7.45
N CYS A 71 5.20 -4.89 -6.96
CA CYS A 71 5.69 -3.51 -7.10
C CYS A 71 7.03 -3.31 -6.36
N ILE A 72 7.17 -3.85 -5.14
CA ILE A 72 8.41 -3.80 -4.37
C ILE A 72 9.56 -4.48 -5.11
N ILE A 73 9.31 -5.66 -5.71
CA ILE A 73 10.28 -6.39 -6.54
C ILE A 73 10.67 -5.59 -7.78
N GLU A 74 9.69 -5.03 -8.51
CA GLU A 74 9.92 -4.20 -9.71
C GLU A 74 10.75 -2.95 -9.39
N LYS A 75 10.61 -2.41 -8.18
CA LYS A 75 11.40 -1.28 -7.67
C LYS A 75 12.77 -1.69 -7.13
N SER A 76 13.18 -2.96 -7.28
CA SER A 76 14.50 -3.47 -6.90
C SER A 76 14.83 -3.25 -5.43
N TRP A 77 13.83 -3.39 -4.54
CA TRP A 77 14.09 -3.40 -3.10
C TRP A 77 14.98 -4.60 -2.71
N PRO A 78 15.74 -4.50 -1.61
CA PRO A 78 16.50 -5.62 -1.07
C PRO A 78 15.65 -6.88 -0.88
N ASN A 79 16.18 -8.05 -1.26
CA ASN A 79 15.47 -9.33 -1.13
C ASN A 79 15.03 -9.61 0.31
N GLU A 80 15.83 -9.21 1.30
CA GLU A 80 15.49 -9.34 2.72
C GLU A 80 14.17 -8.64 3.08
N HIS A 81 13.89 -7.47 2.50
CA HIS A 81 12.64 -6.75 2.71
C HIS A 81 11.46 -7.46 2.04
N VAL A 82 11.68 -8.04 0.85
CA VAL A 82 10.68 -8.86 0.15
C VAL A 82 10.35 -10.10 0.97
N GLU A 83 11.35 -10.81 1.46
CA GLU A 83 11.22 -12.00 2.30
C GLU A 83 10.49 -11.69 3.61
N SER A 84 10.84 -10.58 4.25
CA SER A 84 10.18 -10.14 5.49
C SER A 84 8.69 -9.86 5.28
N LEU A 85 8.33 -9.20 4.17
CA LEU A 85 6.93 -8.94 3.80
C LEU A 85 6.18 -10.24 3.48
N VAL A 86 6.79 -11.15 2.71
CA VAL A 86 6.21 -12.48 2.44
C VAL A 86 5.95 -13.22 3.75
N GLY A 87 6.93 -13.22 4.66
CA GLY A 87 6.80 -13.83 5.98
C GLY A 87 5.66 -13.24 6.80
N LEU A 88 5.54 -11.91 6.85
CA LEU A 88 4.41 -11.23 7.51
C LEU A 88 3.08 -11.75 6.97
N TYR A 89 2.89 -11.71 5.65
CA TYR A 89 1.61 -12.05 5.06
C TYR A 89 1.25 -13.54 5.19
N THR A 90 2.24 -14.43 5.07
CA THR A 90 2.02 -15.87 5.31
C THR A 90 1.67 -16.11 6.78
N GLY A 91 2.37 -15.46 7.70
CA GLY A 91 2.08 -15.56 9.13
C GLY A 91 0.68 -15.07 9.48
N LEU A 92 0.27 -13.91 8.96
CA LEU A 92 -1.05 -13.35 9.25
C LEU A 92 -2.17 -14.17 8.59
N ASP A 93 -1.99 -14.63 7.34
CA ASP A 93 -2.97 -15.49 6.67
C ASP A 93 -3.25 -16.78 7.44
N SER A 94 -2.21 -17.39 8.02
CA SER A 94 -2.30 -18.67 8.73
C SER A 94 -2.49 -18.54 10.24
N HIS A 95 -2.63 -17.32 10.76
CA HIS A 95 -2.69 -17.07 12.19
C HIS A 95 -3.99 -17.59 12.81
N SER A 96 -3.89 -18.35 13.91
CA SER A 96 -5.05 -18.96 14.58
C SER A 96 -6.06 -17.93 15.13
N ILE A 97 -5.63 -16.69 15.39
CA ILE A 97 -6.54 -15.62 15.85
C ILE A 97 -7.69 -15.38 14.85
N ARG A 98 -7.48 -15.68 13.56
CA ARG A 98 -8.48 -15.52 12.51
C ARG A 98 -9.67 -16.46 12.67
N GLU A 99 -9.53 -17.54 13.43
CA GLU A 99 -10.62 -18.46 13.76
C GLU A 99 -11.56 -17.90 14.84
N GLN A 100 -11.16 -16.83 15.53
CA GLN A 100 -11.93 -16.20 16.59
C GLN A 100 -12.90 -15.16 16.03
N GLU A 101 -13.97 -14.88 16.77
CA GLU A 101 -14.86 -13.76 16.45
C GLU A 101 -14.07 -12.44 16.52
N GLY A 102 -14.09 -11.64 15.45
CA GLY A 102 -13.29 -10.42 15.35
C GLY A 102 -11.83 -10.64 14.91
N GLY A 103 -11.41 -11.88 14.64
CA GLY A 103 -10.02 -12.23 14.34
C GLY A 103 -9.44 -11.54 13.11
N ASP A 104 -10.23 -11.46 12.03
CA ASP A 104 -9.82 -10.74 10.81
C ASP A 104 -9.66 -9.24 11.05
N GLN A 105 -10.46 -8.64 11.93
CA GLN A 105 -10.35 -7.23 12.32
C GLN A 105 -9.08 -6.99 13.16
N ALA A 106 -8.76 -7.89 14.10
CA ALA A 106 -7.54 -7.81 14.89
C ALA A 106 -6.29 -7.92 14.02
N VAL A 107 -6.28 -8.87 13.08
CA VAL A 107 -5.20 -9.03 12.10
C VAL A 107 -5.06 -7.80 11.21
N LEU A 108 -6.17 -7.21 10.76
CA LEU A 108 -6.15 -6.00 9.94
C LEU A 108 -5.57 -4.81 10.69
N GLN A 109 -6.00 -4.58 11.92
CA GLN A 109 -5.48 -3.48 12.73
C GLN A 109 -3.99 -3.67 13.02
N TYR A 110 -3.57 -4.88 13.39
CA TYR A 110 -2.16 -5.22 13.58
C TYR A 110 -1.34 -4.95 12.32
N HIS A 111 -1.83 -5.41 11.17
CA HIS A 111 -1.20 -5.20 9.87
C HIS A 111 -1.02 -3.71 9.56
N ALA A 112 -2.08 -2.91 9.71
CA ALA A 112 -2.07 -1.48 9.40
C ALA A 112 -1.04 -0.71 10.26
N GLU A 113 -0.94 -1.06 11.54
CA GLU A 113 0.03 -0.41 12.44
C GLU A 113 1.47 -0.84 12.13
N VAL A 114 1.72 -2.16 12.07
CA VAL A 114 3.06 -2.72 11.93
C VAL A 114 3.65 -2.44 10.56
N LEU A 115 2.86 -2.53 9.49
CA LEU A 115 3.34 -2.20 8.15
C LEU A 115 3.73 -0.73 8.04
N ARG A 116 2.98 0.18 8.66
CA ARG A 116 3.31 1.61 8.65
C ARG A 116 4.61 1.88 9.39
N GLU A 117 4.74 1.38 10.62
CA GLU A 117 5.95 1.51 11.43
C GLU A 117 7.19 0.97 10.71
N TRP A 118 7.06 -0.21 10.10
CA TRP A 118 8.14 -0.84 9.35
C TRP A 118 8.52 -0.06 8.09
N MET A 119 7.53 0.36 7.29
CA MET A 119 7.79 1.15 6.08
C MET A 119 8.46 2.49 6.41
N ASP A 120 8.05 3.13 7.50
CA ASP A 120 8.66 4.38 7.95
C ASP A 120 10.10 4.15 8.43
N ALA A 121 10.39 3.02 9.09
CA ALA A 121 11.75 2.64 9.45
C ALA A 121 12.64 2.37 8.23
N VAL A 122 12.15 1.57 7.26
CA VAL A 122 12.88 1.25 6.01
C VAL A 122 13.18 2.50 5.18
N THR A 123 12.25 3.46 5.17
CA THR A 123 12.38 4.68 4.36
C THR A 123 13.02 5.85 5.12
N SER A 124 13.35 5.67 6.40
CA SER A 124 13.95 6.73 7.22
C SER A 124 15.39 7.02 6.78
N ALA A 125 15.69 8.31 6.60
CA ALA A 125 17.05 8.78 6.32
C ALA A 125 18.02 8.64 7.53
N THR A 126 17.51 8.27 8.71
CA THR A 126 18.31 8.16 9.94
C THR A 126 19.15 6.88 10.02
N GLY A 127 18.98 5.93 9.09
CA GLY A 127 19.76 4.69 9.04
C GLY A 127 19.47 3.72 10.19
N ALA A 128 18.33 3.85 10.87
CA ALA A 128 17.89 2.86 11.83
C ALA A 128 17.49 1.58 11.09
N GLU A 129 18.02 0.44 11.50
CA GLU A 129 17.63 -0.84 10.91
C GLU A 129 16.15 -1.12 11.23
N PRO A 130 15.32 -1.48 10.24
CA PRO A 130 13.94 -1.85 10.47
C PRO A 130 13.90 -3.14 11.28
N PHE A 131 12.90 -3.27 12.16
CA PHE A 131 12.65 -4.55 12.83
C PHE A 131 12.20 -5.62 11.83
N ASP A 132 12.37 -6.89 12.17
CA ASP A 132 11.88 -8.00 11.34
C ASP A 132 10.35 -8.07 11.42
N ILE A 133 9.68 -7.60 10.37
CA ILE A 133 8.22 -7.60 10.26
C ILE A 133 7.63 -9.00 10.05
N SER A 134 8.43 -10.00 9.66
CA SER A 134 7.95 -11.37 9.52
C SER A 134 7.62 -12.03 10.86
N MET A 135 8.23 -11.55 11.94
CA MET A 135 7.98 -12.03 13.29
C MET A 135 6.73 -11.38 13.88
N ILE A 136 5.61 -12.10 13.89
CA ILE A 136 4.36 -11.61 14.48
C ILE A 136 4.52 -11.46 15.99
N ASN A 137 4.38 -10.23 16.47
CA ASN A 137 4.34 -9.91 17.88
C ASN A 137 2.99 -10.34 18.47
N GLN A 138 3.00 -11.53 19.06
CA GLN A 138 1.82 -12.17 19.66
C GLN A 138 1.19 -11.32 20.76
N ALA A 139 2.01 -10.71 21.62
CA ALA A 139 1.52 -9.88 22.72
C ALA A 139 0.78 -8.64 22.20
N ARG A 140 1.30 -8.01 21.14
CA ARG A 140 0.64 -6.87 20.48
C ARG A 140 -0.65 -7.31 19.79
N LEU A 141 -0.61 -8.39 19.02
CA LEU A 141 -1.78 -8.90 18.29
C LEU A 141 -2.92 -9.31 19.22
N GLN A 142 -2.61 -9.87 20.39
CA GLN A 142 -3.61 -10.24 21.41
C GLN A 142 -4.14 -9.05 22.23
N ALA A 143 -3.44 -7.92 22.21
CA ALA A 143 -3.82 -6.72 22.95
C ALA A 143 -4.71 -5.76 22.14
N ILE A 144 -4.94 -6.07 20.86
CA ILE A 144 -5.93 -5.41 20.00
C ILE A 144 -7.32 -5.89 20.36
#